data_AF-A0A2H1VNQ4-F1
#
_entry.id   AF-A0A2H1VNQ4-F1
#
_cell.length_a   1.000
_cell.length_b   1.000
_cell.length_c   1.000
_cell.angle_alpha   90.00
_cell.angle_beta   90.00
_cell.angle_gamma   90.00
#
_symmetry.space_group_name_H-M   'P 1'
#
loop_
_entity.id
_entity.type
_entity.pdbx_description
1 polymer ?
#
loop_
_entity_poly.entity_id
_entity_poly.type
_entity_poly.pdbx_seq_one_letter_code
_entity_poly.pdbx_strand_id
1 'polypeptide(L)'
;MAKTKRTGFADEPAFSETIHVVEKMLILLKDFNKTLADYPFIIEKIRELIKTKEENEWTTDMSCLYNVNKSWRKYMFEESLSLSLSEETCLNALKHKPQLLTRHDKQIHTLRTDDAVSLRRVLAKLRVYWPDSLARHWTEAYMQSLNQPTGHAAIIKGLFVLLPQSQVIELARKYVPENFKINWGPTDHTEINIRINIAKRLHLARPLIPLDCILWYTEGDYAQYATQSHIAIWFTQSEVDCRENLPKLYNAPCLLKFLLNQ
;
A
#
# COMPACT_ATOMS: atom_id res chain seq x y z
N MET A 1 -9.60 -25.42 -37.57
CA MET A 1 -8.69 -24.26 -37.69
C MET A 1 -7.67 -24.33 -36.57
N ALA A 2 -6.42 -24.66 -36.91
CA ALA A 2 -5.33 -24.80 -35.95
C ALA A 2 -4.93 -23.41 -35.40
N LYS A 3 -4.88 -23.27 -34.07
CA LYS A 3 -4.30 -22.09 -33.42
C LYS A 3 -2.80 -22.09 -33.72
N THR A 4 -2.36 -21.16 -34.56
CA THR A 4 -0.93 -20.89 -34.78
C THR A 4 -0.30 -20.51 -33.44
N LYS A 5 0.61 -21.36 -32.92
CA LYS A 5 1.49 -21.01 -31.80
C LYS A 5 2.26 -19.77 -32.22
N ARG A 6 1.99 -18.62 -31.58
CA ARG A 6 2.87 -17.46 -31.67
C ARG A 6 4.25 -17.87 -31.18
N THR A 7 5.30 -17.44 -31.86
CA THR A 7 6.70 -17.52 -31.46
C THR A 7 6.87 -16.75 -30.16
N GLY A 8 6.52 -17.36 -29.03
CA GLY A 8 6.83 -16.86 -27.70
C GLY A 8 8.27 -17.20 -27.32
N PHE A 9 8.81 -16.47 -26.35
CA PHE A 9 10.09 -16.77 -25.73
C PHE A 9 10.06 -18.21 -25.19
N ALA A 10 11.20 -18.92 -25.30
CA ALA A 10 11.29 -20.31 -24.87
C ALA A 10 11.16 -20.47 -23.34
N ASP A 11 11.67 -19.49 -22.59
CA ASP A 11 11.69 -19.45 -21.13
C ASP A 11 11.87 -18.01 -20.60
N GLU A 12 11.78 -17.84 -19.27
CA GLU A 12 11.93 -16.54 -18.58
C GLU A 12 13.35 -15.94 -18.70
N PRO A 13 14.45 -16.72 -18.71
CA PRO A 13 15.78 -16.20 -19.03
C PRO A 13 15.88 -15.53 -20.40
N ALA A 14 15.41 -16.17 -21.48
CA ALA A 14 15.42 -15.58 -22.82
C ALA A 14 14.57 -14.29 -22.89
N PHE A 15 13.48 -14.24 -22.12
CA PHE A 15 12.68 -13.04 -21.95
C PHE A 15 13.45 -11.90 -21.26
N SER A 16 14.14 -12.21 -20.17
CA SER A 16 14.99 -11.26 -19.44
C SER A 16 16.12 -10.69 -20.30
N GLU A 17 16.77 -11.53 -21.09
CA GLU A 17 17.78 -11.09 -22.08
C GLU A 17 17.19 -10.10 -23.09
N THR A 18 15.96 -10.36 -23.55
CA THR A 18 15.29 -9.46 -24.49
C THR A 18 14.93 -8.13 -23.85
N ILE A 19 14.48 -8.11 -22.59
CA ILE A 19 14.28 -6.87 -21.83
C ILE A 19 15.59 -6.07 -21.80
N HIS A 20 16.70 -6.71 -21.49
CA HIS A 20 18.00 -6.05 -21.41
C HIS A 20 18.47 -5.49 -22.77
N VAL A 21 18.16 -6.17 -23.88
CA VAL A 21 18.42 -5.64 -25.23
C VAL A 21 17.58 -4.38 -25.49
N VAL A 22 16.29 -4.38 -25.15
CA VAL A 22 15.42 -3.20 -25.31
C VAL A 22 15.88 -2.04 -24.42
N GLU A 23 16.32 -2.33 -23.19
CA GLU A 23 16.92 -1.35 -22.29
C GLU A 23 18.15 -0.68 -22.93
N LYS A 24 19.07 -1.47 -23.49
CA LYS A 24 20.26 -0.95 -24.20
C LYS A 24 19.88 -0.08 -25.39
N MET A 25 18.84 -0.45 -26.15
CA MET A 25 18.33 0.38 -27.25
C MET A 25 17.81 1.72 -26.74
N LEU A 26 17.04 1.72 -25.65
CA LEU A 26 16.53 2.95 -25.02
C LEU A 26 17.66 3.85 -24.50
N ILE A 27 18.69 3.26 -23.89
CA ILE A 27 19.88 3.99 -23.43
C ILE A 27 20.60 4.63 -24.64
N LEU A 28 20.82 3.88 -25.71
CA LEU A 28 21.48 4.40 -26.92
C LEU A 28 20.69 5.55 -27.56
N LEU A 29 19.36 5.44 -27.64
CA LEU A 29 18.51 6.52 -28.13
C LEU A 29 18.62 7.78 -27.26
N LYS A 30 18.71 7.60 -25.94
CA LYS A 30 18.88 8.70 -24.99
C LYS A 30 20.23 9.38 -25.19
N ASP A 31 21.31 8.60 -25.32
CA ASP A 31 22.66 9.11 -25.52
C ASP A 31 22.81 9.86 -26.85
N PHE A 32 22.08 9.43 -27.87
CA PHE A 32 21.99 10.13 -29.16
C PHE A 32 20.99 11.29 -29.19
N ASN A 33 20.44 11.69 -28.04
CA ASN A 33 19.44 12.76 -27.89
C ASN A 33 18.23 12.59 -28.82
N LYS A 34 17.80 11.35 -29.04
CA LYS A 34 16.63 11.02 -29.86
C LYS A 34 15.35 11.06 -29.02
N THR A 35 14.20 11.23 -29.68
CA THR A 35 12.89 11.21 -29.01
C THR A 35 12.22 9.87 -29.22
N LEU A 36 11.73 9.23 -28.16
CA LEU A 36 11.06 7.92 -28.26
C LEU A 36 9.84 7.92 -29.19
N ALA A 37 9.16 9.06 -29.35
CA ALA A 37 8.02 9.21 -30.26
C ALA A 37 8.37 8.89 -31.72
N ASP A 38 9.62 9.07 -32.13
CA ASP A 38 10.09 8.79 -33.50
C ASP A 38 10.31 7.28 -33.73
N TYR A 39 10.23 6.47 -32.68
CA TYR A 39 10.53 5.03 -32.69
C TYR A 39 9.34 4.23 -32.11
N PRO A 40 8.14 4.28 -32.74
CA PRO A 40 6.94 3.63 -32.21
C PRO A 40 7.08 2.11 -32.05
N PHE A 41 7.89 1.46 -32.90
CA PHE A 41 8.16 0.03 -32.82
C PHE A 41 8.77 -0.41 -31.48
N ILE A 42 9.50 0.48 -30.78
CA ILE A 42 10.04 0.18 -29.45
C ILE A 42 8.91 0.10 -28.44
N ILE A 43 7.96 1.04 -28.50
CA ILE A 43 6.77 1.03 -27.63
C ILE A 43 5.91 -0.22 -27.92
N GLU A 44 5.74 -0.57 -29.20
CA GLU A 44 5.06 -1.81 -29.60
C GLU A 44 5.76 -3.05 -29.04
N LYS A 45 7.10 -3.10 -29.08
CA LYS A 45 7.85 -4.20 -28.50
C LYS A 45 7.70 -4.27 -26.98
N ILE A 46 7.70 -3.13 -26.29
CA ILE A 46 7.45 -3.07 -24.84
C ILE A 46 6.04 -3.62 -24.51
N ARG A 47 5.02 -3.26 -25.30
CA ARG A 47 3.66 -3.81 -25.15
C ARG A 47 3.60 -5.31 -25.37
N GLU A 48 4.32 -5.81 -26.37
CA GLU A 48 4.46 -7.25 -26.62
C GLU A 48 5.09 -7.95 -25.42
N LEU A 49 6.16 -7.40 -24.86
CA LEU A 49 6.84 -7.95 -23.68
C LEU A 49 5.93 -7.97 -22.44
N ILE A 50 5.18 -6.89 -22.18
CA ILE A 50 4.19 -6.85 -21.09
C ILE A 50 3.16 -7.95 -21.27
N LYS A 51 2.61 -8.09 -22.49
CA LYS A 51 1.62 -9.10 -22.79
C LYS A 51 2.17 -10.51 -22.59
N THR A 52 3.38 -10.79 -23.06
CA THR A 52 4.04 -12.09 -22.85
C THR A 52 4.24 -12.36 -21.36
N LYS A 53 4.74 -11.38 -20.59
CA LYS A 53 4.90 -11.52 -19.14
C LYS A 53 3.59 -11.89 -18.46
N GLU A 54 2.50 -11.18 -18.81
CA GLU A 54 1.17 -11.44 -18.26
C GLU A 54 0.61 -12.81 -18.67
N GLU A 55 0.81 -13.24 -19.92
CA GLU A 55 0.35 -14.54 -20.42
C GLU A 55 1.09 -15.73 -19.79
N ASN A 56 2.34 -15.54 -19.37
CA ASN A 56 3.17 -16.58 -18.75
C ASN A 56 3.29 -16.44 -17.22
N GLU A 57 2.60 -15.46 -16.62
CA GLU A 57 2.64 -15.16 -15.18
C GLU A 57 4.06 -14.95 -14.62
N TRP A 58 4.95 -14.40 -15.44
CA TRP A 58 6.34 -14.14 -15.06
C TRP A 58 6.48 -12.97 -14.09
N THR A 59 7.47 -13.07 -13.19
CA THR A 59 7.70 -12.08 -12.13
C THR A 59 8.83 -11.10 -12.45
N THR A 60 9.56 -11.33 -13.54
CA THR A 60 10.66 -10.50 -14.03
C THR A 60 10.34 -9.00 -14.00
N ASP A 61 11.22 -8.20 -13.38
CA ASP A 61 11.08 -6.74 -13.33
C ASP A 61 11.33 -6.11 -14.71
N MET A 62 10.49 -5.14 -15.08
CA MET A 62 10.57 -4.39 -16.33
C MET A 62 10.76 -2.88 -16.08
N SER A 63 11.00 -2.48 -14.83
CA SER A 63 11.08 -1.07 -14.44
C SER A 63 12.24 -0.32 -15.11
N CYS A 64 13.30 -1.04 -15.49
CA CYS A 64 14.43 -0.49 -16.23
C CYS A 64 13.99 0.20 -17.53
N LEU A 65 12.99 -0.36 -18.24
CA LEU A 65 12.48 0.19 -19.50
C LEU A 65 11.75 1.53 -19.31
N TYR A 66 11.04 1.69 -18.21
CA TYR A 66 10.26 2.91 -17.90
C TYR A 66 11.13 4.03 -17.33
N ASN A 67 12.23 3.68 -16.66
CA ASN A 67 13.05 4.61 -15.88
C ASN A 67 14.26 5.19 -16.62
N VAL A 68 14.54 4.76 -17.87
CA VAL A 68 15.68 5.26 -18.68
C VAL A 68 15.68 6.79 -18.84
N ASN A 69 14.51 7.37 -19.17
CA ASN A 69 14.36 8.80 -19.42
C ASN A 69 12.99 9.32 -18.94
N LYS A 70 13.01 10.26 -17.99
CA LYS A 70 11.80 10.87 -17.40
C LYS A 70 10.89 11.50 -18.44
N SER A 71 11.44 12.11 -19.49
CA SER A 71 10.65 12.77 -20.54
C SER A 71 9.85 11.79 -21.41
N TRP A 72 10.27 10.52 -21.46
CA TRP A 72 9.61 9.47 -22.26
C TRP A 72 8.48 8.77 -21.53
N ARG A 73 8.39 8.90 -20.20
CA ARG A 73 7.32 8.31 -19.38
C ARG A 73 5.90 8.68 -19.86
N LYS A 74 5.75 9.86 -20.48
CA LYS A 74 4.47 10.30 -21.08
C LYS A 74 4.02 9.44 -22.28
N TYR A 75 4.97 8.87 -23.02
CA TYR A 75 4.68 8.00 -24.17
C TYR A 75 4.34 6.57 -23.76
N MET A 76 4.75 6.17 -22.54
CA MET A 76 4.48 4.86 -21.95
C MET A 76 3.47 4.95 -20.79
N PHE A 77 2.56 5.92 -20.85
CA PHE A 77 1.66 6.21 -19.73
C PHE A 77 0.68 5.06 -19.46
N GLU A 78 0.10 4.49 -20.52
CA GLU A 78 -0.86 3.37 -20.38
C GLU A 78 -0.18 2.12 -19.82
N GLU A 79 1.11 1.94 -20.12
CA GLU A 79 1.94 0.81 -19.72
C GLU A 79 2.61 1.01 -18.35
N SER A 80 2.50 2.20 -17.76
CA SER A 80 3.31 2.61 -16.60
C SER A 80 3.14 1.71 -15.38
N LEU A 81 1.93 1.21 -15.11
CA LEU A 81 1.65 0.33 -13.97
C LEU A 81 2.19 -1.09 -14.19
N SER A 82 2.22 -1.58 -15.42
CA SER A 82 2.82 -2.89 -15.76
C SER A 82 4.35 -2.84 -15.76
N LEU A 83 4.93 -1.68 -16.11
CA LEU A 83 6.38 -1.50 -16.17
C LEU A 83 7.00 -1.15 -14.82
N SER A 84 6.39 -0.23 -14.05
CA SER A 84 6.96 0.25 -12.79
C SER A 84 5.83 0.52 -11.78
N LEU A 85 5.45 -0.53 -11.06
CA LEU A 85 4.40 -0.45 -10.04
C LEU A 85 4.92 0.27 -8.79
N SER A 86 4.46 1.50 -8.56
CA SER A 86 4.91 2.33 -7.43
C SER A 86 3.83 3.33 -7.01
N GLU A 87 4.03 3.99 -5.86
CA GLU A 87 3.14 5.08 -5.45
C GLU A 87 3.12 6.20 -6.50
N GLU A 88 4.26 6.53 -7.12
CA GLU A 88 4.35 7.60 -8.12
C GLU A 88 3.53 7.31 -9.39
N THR A 89 3.60 6.08 -9.91
CA THR A 89 2.82 5.68 -11.09
C THR A 89 1.33 5.61 -10.76
N CYS A 90 0.96 5.20 -9.54
CA CYS A 90 -0.42 5.28 -9.07
C CYS A 90 -0.93 6.72 -8.98
N LEU A 91 -0.13 7.65 -8.43
CA LEU A 91 -0.49 9.07 -8.37
C LEU A 91 -0.66 9.68 -9.75
N ASN A 92 0.21 9.30 -10.70
CA ASN A 92 0.12 9.77 -12.07
C ASN A 92 -1.14 9.23 -12.76
N ALA A 93 -1.49 7.96 -12.53
CA ALA A 93 -2.75 7.37 -12.98
C ALA A 93 -3.95 8.12 -12.40
N LEU A 94 -3.99 8.40 -11.09
CA LEU A 94 -5.06 9.20 -10.46
C LEU A 94 -5.18 10.60 -11.06
N LYS A 95 -4.08 11.21 -11.48
CA LYS A 95 -4.09 12.56 -12.05
C LYS A 95 -4.65 12.61 -13.47
N HIS A 96 -4.35 11.61 -14.30
CA HIS A 96 -4.61 11.67 -15.73
C HIS A 96 -5.67 10.68 -16.22
N LYS A 97 -5.72 9.47 -15.64
CA LYS A 97 -6.66 8.41 -16.03
C LYS A 97 -6.86 7.40 -14.88
N PRO A 98 -7.74 7.71 -13.90
CA PRO A 98 -7.92 6.88 -12.70
C PRO A 98 -8.34 5.43 -13.00
N GLN A 99 -9.01 5.19 -14.14
CA GLN A 99 -9.45 3.86 -14.56
C GLN A 99 -8.30 2.89 -14.80
N LEU A 100 -7.07 3.37 -14.97
CA LEU A 100 -5.88 2.52 -15.04
C LEU A 100 -5.71 1.68 -13.75
N LEU A 101 -6.03 2.23 -12.58
CA LEU A 101 -5.91 1.47 -11.33
C LEU A 101 -6.87 0.27 -11.29
N THR A 102 -8.07 0.40 -11.85
CA THR A 102 -9.04 -0.69 -11.93
C THR A 102 -8.64 -1.72 -12.98
N ARG A 103 -8.07 -1.29 -14.12
CA ARG A 103 -7.60 -2.21 -15.17
C ARG A 103 -6.45 -3.10 -14.71
N HIS A 104 -5.60 -2.57 -13.83
CA HIS A 104 -4.45 -3.28 -13.26
C HIS A 104 -4.71 -3.74 -11.81
N ASP A 105 -5.96 -4.06 -11.45
CA ASP A 105 -6.34 -4.37 -10.06
C ASP A 105 -5.54 -5.54 -9.48
N LYS A 106 -5.18 -6.54 -10.29
CA LYS A 106 -4.33 -7.66 -9.87
C LYS A 106 -2.95 -7.20 -9.40
N GLN A 107 -2.27 -6.36 -10.18
CA GLN A 107 -0.97 -5.81 -9.80
C GLN A 107 -1.12 -4.87 -8.59
N ILE A 108 -2.15 -4.02 -8.60
CA ILE A 108 -2.46 -3.10 -7.50
C ILE A 108 -2.75 -3.85 -6.20
N HIS A 109 -3.32 -5.06 -6.25
CA HIS A 109 -3.49 -5.92 -5.09
C HIS A 109 -2.16 -6.25 -4.42
N THR A 110 -1.15 -6.65 -5.18
CA THR A 110 0.19 -6.90 -4.63
C THR A 110 0.76 -5.64 -3.98
N LEU A 111 0.62 -4.48 -4.63
CA LEU A 111 1.13 -3.21 -4.10
C LEU A 111 0.41 -2.77 -2.82
N ARG A 112 -0.91 -2.99 -2.72
CA ARG A 112 -1.72 -2.52 -1.58
C ARG A 112 -1.51 -3.37 -0.34
N THR A 113 -1.14 -4.64 -0.49
CA THR A 113 -0.89 -5.58 0.63
C THR A 113 0.59 -5.74 0.99
N ASP A 114 1.48 -4.99 0.35
CA ASP A 114 2.91 -5.02 0.67
C ASP A 114 3.25 -4.09 1.84
N ASP A 115 3.68 -4.68 2.96
CA ASP A 115 4.07 -3.98 4.18
C ASP A 115 5.30 -3.08 4.01
N ALA A 116 6.14 -3.33 3.00
CA ALA A 116 7.31 -2.53 2.69
C ALA A 116 6.97 -1.25 1.90
N VAL A 117 5.79 -1.19 1.27
CA VAL A 117 5.39 -0.08 0.41
C VAL A 117 4.52 0.93 1.15
N SER A 118 4.77 2.22 0.92
CA SER A 118 3.91 3.28 1.42
C SER A 118 3.06 3.89 0.31
N LEU A 119 1.73 3.79 0.46
CA LEU A 119 0.73 4.42 -0.43
C LEU A 119 0.04 5.64 0.20
N ARG A 120 0.73 6.33 1.14
CA ARG A 120 0.16 7.43 1.94
C ARG A 120 -0.53 8.50 1.09
N ARG A 121 0.13 8.98 0.03
CA ARG A 121 -0.36 10.06 -0.85
C ARG A 121 -1.50 9.56 -1.75
N VAL A 122 -1.39 8.33 -2.24
CA VAL A 122 -2.44 7.69 -3.05
C VAL A 122 -3.72 7.55 -2.23
N LEU A 123 -3.64 6.93 -1.04
CA LEU A 123 -4.78 6.72 -0.15
C LEU A 123 -5.44 8.04 0.27
N ALA A 124 -4.64 9.07 0.59
CA ALA A 124 -5.15 10.39 0.91
C ALA A 124 -5.95 11.02 -0.25
N LYS A 125 -5.47 10.86 -1.49
CA LYS A 125 -6.18 11.33 -2.68
C LYS A 125 -7.44 10.50 -2.96
N LEU A 126 -7.36 9.18 -2.84
CA LEU A 126 -8.51 8.29 -3.01
C LEU A 126 -9.67 8.69 -2.10
N ARG A 127 -9.39 8.88 -0.80
CA ARG A 127 -10.40 9.30 0.17
C ARG A 127 -11.09 10.61 -0.21
N VAL A 128 -10.33 11.60 -0.68
CA VAL A 128 -10.85 12.95 -0.90
C VAL A 128 -11.56 13.09 -2.25
N TYR A 129 -10.97 12.55 -3.32
CA TYR A 129 -11.43 12.78 -4.69
C TYR A 129 -12.26 11.63 -5.27
N TRP A 130 -12.15 10.42 -4.72
CA TRP A 130 -12.89 9.24 -5.17
C TRP A 130 -13.52 8.43 -4.02
N PRO A 131 -14.20 9.07 -3.05
CA PRO A 131 -14.74 8.39 -1.87
C PRO A 131 -15.71 7.25 -2.22
N ASP A 132 -16.60 7.48 -3.19
CA ASP A 132 -17.68 6.55 -3.54
C ASP A 132 -17.31 5.50 -4.61
N SER A 133 -16.11 5.58 -5.19
CA SER A 133 -15.67 4.67 -6.25
C SER A 133 -14.38 3.95 -5.87
N LEU A 134 -13.22 4.51 -6.24
CA LEU A 134 -11.93 3.85 -6.03
C LEU A 134 -11.63 3.65 -4.54
N ALA A 135 -11.96 4.60 -3.67
CA ALA A 135 -11.74 4.44 -2.23
C ALA A 135 -12.62 3.33 -1.63
N ARG A 136 -13.88 3.23 -2.06
CA ARG A 136 -14.79 2.13 -1.68
C ARG A 136 -14.25 0.78 -2.15
N HIS A 137 -13.89 0.68 -3.44
CA HIS A 137 -13.28 -0.53 -4.01
C HIS A 137 -12.04 -0.97 -3.25
N TRP A 138 -11.14 -0.03 -2.93
CA TRP A 138 -9.91 -0.33 -2.17
C TRP A 138 -10.20 -0.73 -0.73
N THR A 139 -11.18 -0.10 -0.08
CA THR A 139 -11.62 -0.47 1.27
C THR A 139 -12.14 -1.91 1.32
N GLU A 140 -13.03 -2.29 0.39
CA GLU A 140 -13.59 -3.65 0.30
C GLU A 140 -12.48 -4.68 0.09
N ALA A 141 -11.57 -4.38 -0.83
CA ALA A 141 -10.37 -5.13 -1.10
C ALA A 141 -9.48 -5.35 0.14
N TYR A 142 -9.27 -4.31 0.95
CA TYR A 142 -8.52 -4.42 2.19
C TYR A 142 -9.24 -5.27 3.22
N MET A 143 -10.56 -5.12 3.36
CA MET A 143 -11.37 -5.93 4.27
C MET A 143 -11.31 -7.43 3.90
N GLN A 144 -11.36 -7.76 2.61
CA GLN A 144 -11.20 -9.14 2.12
C GLN A 144 -9.81 -9.71 2.41
N SER A 145 -8.77 -8.85 2.38
CA SER A 145 -7.38 -9.25 2.60
C SER A 145 -7.03 -9.39 4.09
N LEU A 146 -7.88 -8.93 5.00
CA LEU A 146 -7.58 -8.88 6.43
C LEU A 146 -7.34 -10.27 7.05
N ASN A 147 -7.93 -11.32 6.48
CA ASN A 147 -7.77 -12.70 6.94
C ASN A 147 -6.56 -13.43 6.30
N GLN A 148 -5.75 -12.73 5.51
CA GLN A 148 -4.53 -13.29 4.93
C GLN A 148 -3.41 -13.33 5.97
N PRO A 149 -2.46 -14.28 5.89
CA PRO A 149 -1.42 -14.43 6.91
C PRO A 149 -0.43 -13.26 6.98
N THR A 150 -0.33 -12.44 5.93
CA THR A 150 0.66 -11.36 5.78
C THR A 150 0.03 -10.06 5.24
N GLY A 151 0.75 -8.95 5.30
CA GLY A 151 0.29 -7.66 4.76
C GLY A 151 -0.57 -6.82 5.71
N HIS A 152 -0.70 -7.25 6.97
CA HIS A 152 -1.56 -6.61 7.97
C HIS A 152 -1.20 -5.14 8.22
N ALA A 153 0.08 -4.76 8.12
CA ALA A 153 0.49 -3.39 8.35
C ALA A 153 0.00 -2.45 7.23
N ALA A 154 0.12 -2.87 5.97
CA ALA A 154 -0.38 -2.16 4.80
C ALA A 154 -1.91 -2.12 4.78
N ILE A 155 -2.57 -3.25 5.08
CA ILE A 155 -4.03 -3.37 5.12
C ILE A 155 -4.62 -2.44 6.18
N ILE A 156 -4.17 -2.51 7.43
CA ILE A 156 -4.71 -1.66 8.51
C ILE A 156 -4.44 -0.18 8.23
N LYS A 157 -3.27 0.16 7.69
CA LYS A 157 -2.97 1.54 7.27
C LYS A 157 -3.93 2.01 6.18
N GLY A 158 -4.20 1.18 5.18
CA GLY A 158 -5.16 1.44 4.12
C GLY A 158 -6.57 1.69 4.66
N LEU A 159 -7.07 0.76 5.48
CA LEU A 159 -8.37 0.84 6.12
C LEU A 159 -8.51 2.12 6.97
N PHE A 160 -7.55 2.42 7.84
CA PHE A 160 -7.66 3.58 8.71
C PHE A 160 -7.55 4.90 7.97
N VAL A 161 -6.87 4.93 6.82
CA VAL A 161 -6.88 6.14 5.99
C VAL A 161 -8.22 6.29 5.27
N LEU A 162 -8.81 5.21 4.72
CA LEU A 162 -9.97 5.27 3.82
C LEU A 162 -11.34 5.20 4.52
N LEU A 163 -11.45 4.45 5.63
CA LEU A 163 -12.71 4.25 6.34
C LEU A 163 -13.18 5.54 7.05
N PRO A 164 -14.50 5.77 7.15
CA PRO A 164 -15.06 6.74 8.07
C PRO A 164 -14.66 6.43 9.51
N GLN A 165 -14.54 7.47 10.35
CA GLN A 165 -14.13 7.34 11.75
C GLN A 165 -14.96 6.32 12.53
N SER A 166 -16.29 6.31 12.37
CA SER A 166 -17.18 5.35 13.04
C SER A 166 -16.82 3.90 12.70
N GLN A 167 -16.54 3.61 11.43
CA GLN A 167 -16.17 2.27 10.98
C GLN A 167 -14.77 1.87 11.46
N VAL A 168 -13.83 2.83 11.57
CA VAL A 168 -12.53 2.57 12.21
C VAL A 168 -12.72 2.19 13.68
N ILE A 169 -13.58 2.90 14.41
CA ILE A 169 -13.87 2.62 15.82
C ILE A 169 -14.52 1.25 15.98
N GLU A 170 -15.49 0.89 15.14
CA GLU A 170 -16.13 -0.43 15.13
C GLU A 170 -15.13 -1.55 14.86
N LEU A 171 -14.28 -1.37 13.84
CA LEU A 171 -13.23 -2.33 13.51
C LEU A 171 -12.23 -2.49 14.66
N ALA A 172 -11.77 -1.38 15.25
CA ALA A 172 -10.88 -1.43 16.40
C ALA A 172 -11.55 -2.14 17.59
N ARG A 173 -12.79 -1.78 17.92
CA ARG A 173 -13.54 -2.40 19.02
C ARG A 173 -13.70 -3.92 18.82
N LYS A 174 -13.93 -4.38 17.60
CA LYS A 174 -14.05 -5.80 17.27
C LYS A 174 -12.79 -6.60 17.62
N TYR A 175 -11.62 -5.99 17.51
CA TYR A 175 -10.32 -6.63 17.76
C TYR A 175 -9.70 -6.15 19.07
N VAL A 176 -10.49 -5.78 20.08
CA VAL A 176 -9.94 -5.55 21.42
C VAL A 176 -9.55 -6.91 22.01
N PRO A 177 -8.33 -7.07 22.57
CA PRO A 177 -7.92 -8.33 23.16
C PRO A 177 -8.76 -8.66 24.40
N GLU A 178 -9.29 -9.89 24.49
CA GLU A 178 -9.86 -10.40 25.75
C GLU A 178 -8.77 -10.73 26.78
N ASN A 179 -7.58 -11.12 26.28
CA ASN A 179 -6.38 -11.36 27.08
C ASN A 179 -5.24 -10.48 26.55
N PHE A 180 -4.68 -9.67 27.43
CA PHE A 180 -3.63 -8.70 27.11
C PHE A 180 -2.22 -9.28 27.11
N LYS A 181 -2.05 -10.57 27.44
CA LYS A 181 -0.78 -11.29 27.27
C LYS A 181 -0.72 -11.94 25.89
N ILE A 182 0.32 -11.65 25.13
CA ILE A 182 0.50 -12.21 23.79
C ILE A 182 1.12 -13.60 23.90
N ASN A 183 0.48 -14.58 23.26
CA ASN A 183 1.01 -15.94 23.15
C ASN A 183 1.51 -16.20 21.72
N TRP A 184 2.83 -16.29 21.56
CA TRP A 184 3.51 -16.61 20.30
C TRP A 184 3.70 -18.13 20.10
N GLY A 185 2.85 -18.96 20.69
CA GLY A 185 2.87 -20.42 20.51
C GLY A 185 2.67 -20.86 19.05
N PRO A 186 2.66 -22.16 18.75
CA PRO A 186 2.68 -22.69 17.37
C PRO A 186 1.38 -22.49 16.55
N THR A 187 0.45 -21.65 17.01
CA THR A 187 -0.86 -21.39 16.41
C THR A 187 -0.85 -20.23 15.42
N ASP A 188 -1.94 -20.09 14.66
CA ASP A 188 -2.19 -18.95 13.76
C ASP A 188 -2.10 -17.60 14.50
N HIS A 189 -1.18 -16.74 14.06
CA HIS A 189 -0.93 -15.40 14.63
C HIS A 189 -1.68 -14.27 13.93
N THR A 190 -2.53 -14.58 12.95
CA THR A 190 -3.27 -13.59 12.15
C THR A 190 -4.00 -12.59 13.04
N GLU A 191 -4.77 -13.06 14.03
CA GLU A 191 -5.51 -12.18 14.92
C GLU A 191 -4.60 -11.31 15.80
N ILE A 192 -3.51 -11.87 16.33
CA ILE A 192 -2.50 -11.13 17.09
C ILE A 192 -1.90 -10.02 16.23
N ASN A 193 -1.55 -10.34 14.98
CA ASN A 193 -1.00 -9.38 14.03
C ASN A 193 -1.99 -8.27 13.70
N ILE A 194 -3.28 -8.57 13.51
CA ILE A 194 -4.33 -7.55 13.32
C ILE A 194 -4.37 -6.62 14.54
N ARG A 195 -4.48 -7.17 15.74
CA ARG A 195 -4.56 -6.41 17.01
C ARG A 195 -3.34 -5.49 17.20
N ILE A 196 -2.13 -6.01 17.00
CA ILE A 196 -0.89 -5.23 17.06
C ILE A 196 -0.90 -4.09 16.04
N ASN A 197 -1.29 -4.38 14.80
CA ASN A 197 -1.26 -3.38 13.73
C ASN A 197 -2.33 -2.30 13.91
N ILE A 198 -3.49 -2.64 14.49
CA ILE A 198 -4.52 -1.68 14.92
C ILE A 198 -3.94 -0.75 15.98
N ALA A 199 -3.43 -1.29 17.10
CA ALA A 199 -2.86 -0.50 18.20
C ALA A 199 -1.81 0.52 17.70
N LYS A 200 -0.91 0.07 16.82
CA LYS A 200 0.14 0.91 16.21
C LYS A 200 -0.36 2.07 15.36
N ARG A 201 -1.55 1.96 14.75
CA ARG A 201 -1.94 2.82 13.61
C ARG A 201 -3.22 3.60 13.81
N LEU A 202 -3.94 3.43 14.92
CA LEU A 202 -5.18 4.14 15.22
C LEU A 202 -5.10 5.66 14.98
N HIS A 203 -3.94 6.28 15.23
CA HIS A 203 -3.70 7.70 14.96
C HIS A 203 -3.72 8.13 13.48
N LEU A 204 -3.76 7.19 12.53
CA LEU A 204 -3.85 7.48 11.09
C LEU A 204 -5.28 7.81 10.64
N ALA A 205 -6.28 7.42 11.43
CA ALA A 205 -7.69 7.70 11.16
C ALA A 205 -7.97 9.20 11.03
N ARG A 206 -8.84 9.57 10.09
CA ARG A 206 -9.31 10.96 9.96
C ARG A 206 -10.82 10.99 9.68
N PRO A 207 -11.63 11.77 10.45
CA PRO A 207 -11.25 12.51 11.66
C PRO A 207 -10.55 11.65 12.72
N LEU A 208 -9.71 12.29 13.54
CA LEU A 208 -8.90 11.58 14.53
C LEU A 208 -9.81 10.87 15.53
N ILE A 209 -9.52 9.61 15.89
CA ILE A 209 -10.38 8.89 16.84
C ILE A 209 -10.28 9.47 18.26
N PRO A 210 -11.30 9.28 19.10
CA PRO A 210 -11.23 9.62 20.52
C PRO A 210 -10.10 8.86 21.22
N LEU A 211 -9.47 9.50 22.21
CA LEU A 211 -8.40 8.90 23.01
C LEU A 211 -8.83 7.58 23.67
N ASP A 212 -10.09 7.49 24.10
CA ASP A 212 -10.67 6.30 24.73
C ASP A 212 -10.54 5.05 23.86
N CYS A 213 -10.54 5.19 22.53
CA CYS A 213 -10.36 4.06 21.61
C CYS A 213 -8.93 3.49 21.66
N ILE A 214 -7.93 4.32 21.96
CA ILE A 214 -6.54 3.86 22.12
C ILE A 214 -6.37 3.12 23.44
N LEU A 215 -7.05 3.58 24.50
CA LEU A 215 -6.95 2.98 25.84
C LEU A 215 -7.34 1.50 25.86
N TRP A 216 -8.16 1.04 24.90
CA TRP A 216 -8.46 -0.38 24.71
C TRP A 216 -7.24 -1.27 24.44
N TYR A 217 -6.12 -0.68 24.04
CA TYR A 217 -4.88 -1.40 23.71
C TYR A 217 -3.72 -1.04 24.63
N THR A 218 -3.94 -0.29 25.71
CA THR A 218 -2.88 0.20 26.60
C THR A 218 -2.55 -0.72 27.77
N GLU A 219 -3.10 -1.93 27.79
CA GLU A 219 -2.86 -2.94 28.81
C GLU A 219 -1.96 -4.08 28.31
N GLY A 220 -1.24 -4.70 29.25
CA GLY A 220 -0.35 -5.85 29.01
C GLY A 220 0.66 -5.65 27.88
N ASP A 221 0.85 -6.69 27.08
CA ASP A 221 1.87 -6.73 26.02
C ASP A 221 1.52 -5.86 24.81
N TYR A 222 0.25 -5.46 24.65
CA TYR A 222 -0.20 -4.60 23.55
C TYR A 222 0.14 -3.13 23.78
N ALA A 223 0.38 -2.73 25.02
CA ALA A 223 0.58 -1.33 25.39
C ALA A 223 1.74 -0.66 24.65
N GLN A 224 2.87 -1.37 24.50
CA GLN A 224 4.04 -0.89 23.76
C GLN A 224 3.74 -0.55 22.29
N TYR A 225 2.72 -1.19 21.72
CA TYR A 225 2.30 -0.98 20.34
C TYR A 225 1.32 0.20 20.22
N ALA A 226 0.52 0.46 21.25
CA ALA A 226 -0.40 1.60 21.30
C ALA A 226 0.31 2.95 21.50
N THR A 227 1.54 2.94 22.03
CA THR A 227 2.30 4.13 22.43
C THR A 227 2.39 5.21 21.34
N GLN A 228 2.78 4.85 20.11
CA GLN A 228 2.90 5.83 19.03
C GLN A 228 1.56 6.48 18.70
N SER A 229 0.49 5.68 18.63
CA SER A 229 -0.84 6.20 18.39
C SER A 229 -1.27 7.13 19.51
N HIS A 230 -1.01 6.73 20.75
CA HIS A 230 -1.36 7.50 21.92
C HIS A 230 -0.71 8.89 21.89
N ILE A 231 0.61 8.94 21.71
CA ILE A 231 1.39 10.18 21.58
C ILE A 231 0.82 11.08 20.49
N ALA A 232 0.58 10.52 19.31
CA ALA A 232 0.08 11.28 18.17
C ALA A 232 -1.31 11.87 18.40
N ILE A 233 -2.18 11.19 19.15
CA ILE A 233 -3.50 11.72 19.50
C ILE A 233 -3.38 12.77 20.60
N TRP A 234 -2.64 12.47 21.66
CA TRP A 234 -2.45 13.38 22.80
C TRP A 234 -1.97 14.76 22.37
N PHE A 235 -0.94 14.84 21.51
CA PHE A 235 -0.40 16.12 21.03
C PHE A 235 -1.33 16.92 20.11
N THR A 236 -2.49 16.36 19.73
CA THR A 236 -3.50 17.06 18.91
C THR A 236 -4.73 17.47 19.70
N GLN A 237 -4.80 17.12 20.99
CA GLN A 237 -5.90 17.49 21.86
C GLN A 237 -5.79 18.96 22.31
N SER A 238 -6.94 19.57 22.60
CA SER A 238 -6.96 20.90 23.23
C SER A 238 -6.51 20.81 24.68
N GLU A 239 -6.14 21.94 25.30
CA GLU A 239 -5.76 21.96 26.72
C GLU A 239 -6.89 21.45 27.63
N VAL A 240 -8.15 21.73 27.27
CA VAL A 240 -9.33 21.27 28.00
C VAL A 240 -9.43 19.75 27.94
N ASP A 241 -9.37 19.18 26.73
CA ASP A 241 -9.42 17.73 26.52
C ASP A 241 -8.26 17.01 27.21
N CYS A 242 -7.06 17.61 27.19
CA CYS A 242 -5.89 17.09 27.88
C CYS A 242 -6.14 16.99 29.39
N ARG A 243 -6.70 18.04 30.02
CA ARG A 243 -7.00 18.04 31.47
C ARG A 243 -8.05 17.01 31.83
N GLU A 244 -9.07 16.83 31.01
CA GLU A 244 -10.12 15.82 31.21
C GLU A 244 -9.58 14.38 31.07
N ASN A 245 -8.62 14.18 30.16
CA ASN A 245 -8.07 12.85 29.89
C ASN A 245 -6.82 12.50 30.71
N LEU A 246 -6.20 13.48 31.39
CA LEU A 246 -5.01 13.29 32.23
C LEU A 246 -5.19 12.21 33.30
N PRO A 247 -6.32 12.10 34.02
CA PRO A 247 -6.53 11.02 34.99
C PRO A 247 -6.52 9.63 34.34
N LYS A 248 -7.07 9.51 33.12
CA LYS A 248 -7.07 8.24 32.37
C LYS A 248 -5.65 7.84 31.96
N LEU A 249 -4.82 8.82 31.60
CA LEU A 249 -3.41 8.61 31.28
C LEU A 249 -2.61 8.13 32.49
N TYR A 250 -2.80 8.77 33.64
CA TYR A 250 -2.10 8.43 34.88
C TYR A 250 -2.39 6.99 35.32
N ASN A 251 -3.63 6.54 35.08
CA ASN A 251 -4.06 5.18 35.41
C ASN A 251 -3.69 4.14 34.33
N ALA A 252 -3.18 4.56 33.16
CA ALA A 252 -2.71 3.66 32.11
C ALA A 252 -1.24 3.25 32.40
N PRO A 253 -0.97 2.02 32.89
CA PRO A 253 0.29 1.67 33.57
C PRO A 253 1.56 1.80 32.72
N CYS A 254 1.42 1.74 31.40
CA CYS A 254 2.53 1.58 30.46
C CYS A 254 2.91 2.90 29.77
N LEU A 255 1.98 3.83 29.61
CA LEU A 255 2.18 5.05 28.82
C LEU A 255 2.99 6.10 29.58
N LEU A 256 2.69 6.30 30.87
CA LEU A 256 3.38 7.29 31.69
C LEU A 256 4.87 6.94 31.89
N LYS A 257 5.18 5.66 32.13
CA LYS A 257 6.56 5.18 32.28
C LYS A 257 7.39 5.35 31.00
N PHE A 258 6.76 5.19 29.83
CA PHE A 258 7.44 5.38 28.56
C PHE A 258 7.67 6.87 28.26
N LEU A 259 6.66 7.72 28.51
CA LEU A 259 6.75 9.18 28.32
C LEU A 259 7.77 9.85 29.25
N LEU A 260 7.93 9.35 30.47
CA LEU A 260 8.89 9.88 31.46
C LEU A 260 10.34 9.43 31.22
N ASN A 261 10.57 8.46 30.34
CA ASN A 261 11.90 7.89 30.04
C ASN A 261 12.48 8.39 28.69
N GLN A 262 11.81 9.32 28.01
CA GLN A 262 12.31 10.03 26.82
C GLN A 262 12.69 11.47 27.18
#